data_AF-A0A9E1GK24-F1
#
_entry.id   AF-A0A9E1GK24-F1
#
_cell.length_a   1.000
_cell.length_b   1.000
_cell.length_c   1.000
_cell.angle_alpha   90.00
_cell.angle_beta   90.00
_cell.angle_gamma   90.00
#
_symmetry.space_group_name_H-M   'P 1'
#
loop_
_entity.id
_entity.type
_entity.pdbx_description
1 polymer ?
#
loop_
_entity_poly.entity_id
_entity_poly.type
_entity_poly.pdbx_seq_one_letter_code
_entity_poly.pdbx_strand_id
1 'polypeptide(L)'
;MKLQTIRVKNFRNFTSEADGGFIEIALNGKSTVFYGNNGSGKSTLLSAVCYAAWPFINRMNNAQGTGYRTLDKEQLHIGQRSGSNARYGTGIVLQLDGETFELTKEMEKATSGRVNAVNASQQSKQAADLAQFFNDHYLADDDTVAGDDCPKQNMPVFLNYGTNRLVLDVPLRIRKKHSFSKRTALERALENRLDFRTFFEWFRNQEDFENEQKSIKRDWDYRDPALECVRKASLSMLDDAEEIKVRRNPLRMVVIRNDKEYRVDQLSDGEKCTLALLGDIARRVAMANPCRENPMEGEGIVLIDELDLHMHPAWQRKILSVLRKLFPNIQFLITTHSPQILGEVDRSYNLFMLEKNATGESELHDRYLYGKDSDSILRADMNVTVRTSEAEELFERFYHALDQDDYTAAETILEEMNSKLGDDPEIVKCRTQLDFSRM
;
A
#
# COMPACT_ATOMS: atom_id res chain seq x y z
N MET A 1 2.23 14.34 -9.95
CA MET A 1 2.42 14.43 -8.48
C MET A 1 3.36 13.35 -7.98
N LYS A 2 4.44 13.70 -7.25
CA LYS A 2 5.40 12.74 -6.64
C LYS A 2 5.84 13.22 -5.25
N LEU A 3 5.95 12.30 -4.30
CA LEU A 3 6.51 12.49 -2.96
C LEU A 3 8.03 12.31 -3.00
N GLN A 4 8.75 13.37 -2.63
CA GLN A 4 10.21 13.43 -2.64
C GLN A 4 10.80 13.04 -1.29
N THR A 5 10.23 13.54 -0.20
CA THR A 5 10.77 13.34 1.16
C THR A 5 9.64 13.17 2.17
N ILE A 6 9.83 12.24 3.12
CA ILE A 6 9.03 12.13 4.35
C ILE A 6 9.86 12.69 5.50
N ARG A 7 9.25 13.51 6.35
CA ARG A 7 9.87 14.08 7.55
C ARG A 7 9.12 13.59 8.78
N VAL A 8 9.82 13.04 9.76
CA VAL A 8 9.23 12.64 11.06
C VAL A 8 10.02 13.19 12.24
N LYS A 9 9.32 13.63 13.28
CA LYS A 9 9.93 14.19 14.49
C LYS A 9 9.16 13.72 15.72
N ASN A 10 9.80 12.95 16.59
CA ASN A 10 9.20 12.41 17.83
C ASN A 10 7.81 11.80 17.58
N PHE A 11 7.69 11.04 16.49
CA PHE A 11 6.42 10.55 15.95
C PHE A 11 6.37 9.02 16.12
N ARG A 12 5.52 8.55 17.05
CA ARG A 12 5.38 7.16 17.50
C ARG A 12 6.68 6.46 17.88
N ASN A 13 7.37 5.82 16.94
CA ASN A 13 8.59 5.04 17.19
C ASN A 13 9.86 5.76 16.73
N PHE A 14 9.73 6.92 16.10
CA PHE A 14 10.85 7.71 15.60
C PHE A 14 11.15 8.85 16.56
N THR A 15 12.33 8.85 17.17
CA THR A 15 12.83 9.94 18.01
C THR A 15 13.82 10.76 17.20
N SER A 16 13.67 12.08 17.21
CA SER A 16 14.65 12.96 16.58
C SER A 16 15.92 13.07 17.42
N GLU A 17 17.06 13.31 16.78
CA GLU A 17 18.34 13.60 17.45
C GLU A 17 18.23 14.76 18.46
N ALA A 18 19.26 14.92 19.32
CA ALA A 18 19.30 15.87 20.43
C ALA A 18 18.99 17.34 20.04
N ASP A 19 19.23 17.69 18.78
CA ASP A 19 18.98 19.02 18.21
C ASP A 19 17.49 19.27 17.87
N GLY A 20 16.64 18.24 17.96
CA GLY A 20 15.19 18.33 17.74
C GLY A 20 14.78 18.54 16.28
N GLY A 21 15.63 18.16 15.31
CA GLY A 21 15.34 18.21 13.88
C GLY A 21 14.31 17.16 13.42
N PHE A 22 13.88 17.23 12.17
CA PHE A 22 13.13 16.13 11.56
C PHE A 22 14.12 15.08 11.04
N ILE A 23 13.79 13.79 11.21
CA ILE A 23 14.40 12.71 10.44
C ILE A 23 13.84 12.81 9.02
N GLU A 24 14.73 12.99 8.04
CA GLU A 24 14.36 13.05 6.63
C GLU A 24 14.60 11.70 5.94
N ILE A 25 13.56 11.20 5.29
CA ILE A 25 13.61 9.97 4.50
C ILE A 25 13.40 10.37 3.04
N ALA A 26 14.48 10.33 2.27
CA ALA A 26 14.46 10.67 0.85
C ALA A 26 13.89 9.51 0.03
N LEU A 27 12.78 9.76 -0.67
CA LEU A 27 12.14 8.82 -1.61
C LEU A 27 12.53 9.10 -3.06
N ASN A 28 12.93 10.33 -3.38
CA ASN A 28 13.35 10.77 -4.71
C ASN A 28 12.29 10.48 -5.81
N GLY A 29 11.01 10.57 -5.46
CA GLY A 29 9.89 10.32 -6.38
C GLY A 29 9.68 8.86 -6.79
N LYS A 30 10.49 7.93 -6.28
CA LYS A 30 10.35 6.49 -6.55
C LYS A 30 9.27 5.87 -5.67
N SER A 31 8.63 4.82 -6.19
CA SER A 31 7.82 3.94 -5.35
C SER A 31 8.70 3.28 -4.28
N THR A 32 8.16 3.07 -3.09
CA THR A 32 8.94 2.67 -1.91
C THR A 32 8.24 1.54 -1.17
N VAL A 33 9.00 0.51 -0.79
CA VAL A 33 8.56 -0.61 0.04
C VAL A 33 9.24 -0.52 1.40
N PHE A 34 8.43 -0.55 2.46
CA PHE A 34 8.87 -0.58 3.85
C PHE A 34 8.59 -1.95 4.46
N TYR A 35 9.58 -2.57 5.07
CA TYR A 35 9.44 -3.87 5.73
C TYR A 35 10.21 -3.92 7.06
N GLY A 36 10.03 -4.99 7.82
CA GLY A 36 10.67 -5.18 9.13
C GLY A 36 9.71 -5.76 10.17
N ASN A 37 10.20 -5.97 11.38
CA ASN A 37 9.49 -6.70 12.43
C ASN A 37 8.20 -6.00 12.92
N ASN A 38 7.33 -6.75 13.59
CA ASN A 38 6.10 -6.19 14.14
C ASN A 38 6.41 -5.06 15.12
N GLY A 39 5.68 -3.95 14.98
CA GLY A 39 5.93 -2.76 15.78
C GLY A 39 7.19 -1.97 15.40
N SER A 40 7.85 -2.24 14.28
CA SER A 40 9.01 -1.48 13.79
C SER A 40 8.69 -0.09 13.23
N GLY A 41 7.41 0.25 13.04
CA GLY A 41 7.00 1.58 12.57
C GLY A 41 6.71 1.71 11.07
N LYS A 42 6.53 0.61 10.33
CA LYS A 42 6.12 0.63 8.90
C LYS A 42 4.85 1.46 8.65
N SER A 43 3.74 1.09 9.30
CA SER A 43 2.45 1.80 9.20
C SER A 43 2.51 3.22 9.77
N THR A 44 3.48 3.48 10.66
CA THR A 44 3.75 4.80 11.22
C THR A 44 4.22 5.76 10.13
N LEU A 45 5.10 5.33 9.21
CA LEU A 45 5.54 6.18 8.10
C LEU A 45 4.40 6.53 7.14
N LEU A 46 3.54 5.57 6.78
CA LEU A 46 2.36 5.85 5.95
C LEU A 46 1.40 6.82 6.66
N SER A 47 1.18 6.60 7.97
CA SER A 47 0.36 7.49 8.79
C SER A 47 0.93 8.91 8.83
N ALA A 48 2.26 9.05 8.93
CA ALA A 48 2.95 10.34 8.93
C ALA A 48 2.66 11.13 7.64
N VAL A 49 2.70 10.47 6.48
CA VAL A 49 2.31 11.06 5.19
C VAL A 49 0.84 11.50 5.22
N CYS A 50 -0.07 10.63 5.67
CA CYS A 50 -1.51 10.97 5.78
C CYS A 50 -1.76 12.17 6.68
N TYR A 51 -1.09 12.27 7.83
CA TYR A 51 -1.21 13.41 8.75
C TYR A 51 -0.77 14.73 8.14
N ALA A 52 0.33 14.72 7.37
CA ALA A 52 0.84 15.91 6.69
C ALA A 52 -0.06 16.30 5.51
N ALA A 53 -0.59 15.33 4.76
CA ALA A 53 -1.46 15.56 3.60
C ALA A 53 -2.91 15.94 3.98
N TRP A 54 -3.40 15.56 5.17
CA TRP A 54 -4.80 15.74 5.57
C TRP A 54 -5.35 17.16 5.41
N PRO A 55 -4.64 18.23 5.84
CA PRO A 55 -5.16 19.59 5.69
C PRO A 55 -5.37 20.00 4.22
N PHE A 56 -4.53 19.53 3.31
CA PHE A 56 -4.67 19.74 1.87
C PHE A 56 -5.86 18.95 1.33
N ILE A 57 -5.90 17.63 1.53
CA ILE A 57 -6.97 16.77 0.98
C ILE A 57 -8.34 17.17 1.53
N ASN A 58 -8.43 17.55 2.81
CA ASN A 58 -9.69 17.98 3.41
C ASN A 58 -10.20 19.29 2.77
N ARG A 59 -9.32 20.20 2.33
CA ARG A 59 -9.74 21.41 1.59
C ARG A 59 -10.27 21.08 0.20
N MET A 60 -9.72 20.04 -0.44
CA MET A 60 -10.18 19.58 -1.75
C MET A 60 -11.53 18.85 -1.67
N ASN A 61 -11.72 18.05 -0.62
CA ASN A 61 -12.95 17.31 -0.39
C ASN A 61 -13.19 17.13 1.13
N ASN A 62 -14.22 17.80 1.66
CA ASN A 62 -14.58 17.81 3.09
C ASN A 62 -15.14 16.48 3.62
N ALA A 63 -15.31 15.45 2.77
CA ALA A 63 -15.80 14.14 3.20
C ALA A 63 -14.74 13.30 3.94
N GLN A 64 -13.54 13.84 4.21
CA GLN A 64 -12.51 13.10 4.94
C GLN A 64 -12.93 12.83 6.39
N GLY A 65 -12.61 11.63 6.87
CA GLY A 65 -12.65 11.32 8.29
C GLY A 65 -11.72 12.22 9.11
N THR A 66 -12.01 12.34 10.40
CA THR A 66 -11.23 13.17 11.34
C THR A 66 -9.99 12.47 11.90
N GLY A 67 -9.74 11.20 11.55
CA GLY A 67 -8.65 10.39 12.11
C GLY A 67 -7.25 10.98 11.92
N TYR A 68 -7.03 11.73 10.84
CA TYR A 68 -5.77 12.42 10.56
C TYR A 68 -5.81 13.94 10.83
N ARG A 69 -6.91 14.45 11.40
CA ARG A 69 -7.10 15.88 11.70
C ARG A 69 -6.14 16.38 12.76
N THR A 70 -5.95 15.62 13.84
CA THR A 70 -5.07 15.96 14.96
C THR A 70 -4.12 14.82 15.25
N LEU A 71 -2.88 15.16 15.58
CA LEU A 71 -1.91 14.20 16.11
C LEU A 71 -2.36 13.79 17.51
N ASP A 72 -2.83 12.56 17.67
CA ASP A 72 -3.38 12.09 18.94
C ASP A 72 -2.27 11.86 19.99
N LYS A 73 -2.62 11.97 21.27
CA LYS A 73 -1.71 11.77 22.42
C LYS A 73 -1.13 10.35 22.46
N GLU A 74 -1.88 9.35 22.00
CA GLU A 74 -1.43 7.95 21.91
C GLU A 74 -0.33 7.75 20.86
N GLN A 75 -0.08 8.74 19.99
CA GLN A 75 0.90 8.67 18.90
C GLN A 75 2.21 9.39 19.23
N LEU A 76 2.35 9.87 20.46
CA LEU A 76 3.56 10.51 20.96
C LEU A 76 4.58 9.46 21.39
N HIS A 77 5.82 9.59 20.91
CA HIS A 77 6.94 8.90 21.55
C HIS A 77 7.18 9.59 22.91
N ILE A 78 6.67 9.02 24.00
CA ILE A 78 6.89 9.54 25.37
C ILE A 78 8.23 8.98 25.89
N GLY A 79 9.32 9.28 25.18
CA GLY A 79 10.69 9.09 25.65
C GLY A 79 11.28 10.36 26.29
N GLN A 80 10.70 11.54 26.01
CA GLN A 80 11.19 12.78 26.61
C GLN A 80 10.65 12.97 28.02
N ARG A 81 11.59 13.02 28.98
CA ARG A 81 11.42 13.31 30.40
C ARG A 81 10.36 14.39 30.64
N SER A 82 9.40 14.08 31.50
CA SER A 82 8.53 15.06 32.17
C SER A 82 9.37 16.25 32.66
N GLY A 83 9.30 17.39 31.95
CA GLY A 83 10.04 18.60 32.33
C GLY A 83 10.38 19.59 31.20
N SER A 84 10.29 19.21 29.92
CA SER A 84 10.59 20.10 28.79
C SER A 84 9.46 20.14 27.75
N ASN A 85 9.38 21.24 26.97
CA ASN A 85 8.44 21.36 25.85
C ASN A 85 8.81 20.34 24.77
N ALA A 86 8.05 19.24 24.67
CA ALA A 86 8.27 18.23 23.65
C ALA A 86 7.60 18.67 22.33
N ARG A 87 8.41 18.77 21.27
CA ARG A 87 7.92 19.01 19.90
C ARG A 87 7.86 17.72 19.12
N TYR A 88 6.78 17.54 18.40
CA TYR A 88 6.53 16.36 17.58
C TYR A 88 5.81 16.77 16.30
N GLY A 89 6.04 16.04 15.23
CA GLY A 89 5.44 16.38 13.95
C GLY A 89 5.78 15.42 12.84
N THR A 90 5.15 15.69 11.72
CA THR A 90 5.41 15.05 10.43
C THR A 90 5.43 16.12 9.35
N GLY A 91 6.13 15.86 8.25
CA GLY A 91 6.09 16.69 7.08
C GLY A 91 6.32 15.87 5.81
N ILE A 92 5.94 16.44 4.68
CA ILE A 92 6.18 15.87 3.36
C ILE A 92 6.61 16.94 2.37
N VAL A 93 7.48 16.57 1.45
CA VAL A 93 7.88 17.39 0.31
C VAL A 93 7.35 16.73 -0.96
N LEU A 94 6.50 17.45 -1.69
CA LEU A 94 5.82 17.01 -2.88
C LEU A 94 6.33 17.79 -4.09
N GLN A 95 6.45 17.12 -5.23
CA GLN A 95 6.68 17.73 -6.52
C GLN A 95 5.43 17.56 -7.40
N LEU A 96 4.94 18.65 -7.97
CA LEU A 96 3.72 18.69 -8.76
C LEU A 96 3.90 19.72 -9.89
N ASP A 97 3.81 19.27 -11.14
CA ASP A 97 3.99 20.09 -12.35
C ASP A 97 5.24 21.00 -12.34
N GLY A 98 6.35 20.47 -11.83
CA GLY A 98 7.62 21.18 -11.73
C GLY A 98 7.76 22.07 -10.49
N GLU A 99 6.67 22.32 -9.76
CA GLU A 99 6.69 23.05 -8.50
C GLU A 99 6.93 22.12 -7.30
N THR A 100 7.51 22.69 -6.24
CA THR A 100 7.77 21.97 -4.99
C THR A 100 6.92 22.53 -3.86
N PHE A 101 6.15 21.66 -3.21
CA PHE A 101 5.28 21.99 -2.10
C PHE A 101 5.74 21.27 -0.84
N GLU A 102 5.81 22.01 0.26
CA GLU A 102 6.08 21.44 1.58
C GLU A 102 4.81 21.50 2.42
N LEU A 103 4.41 20.37 3.00
CA LEU A 103 3.36 20.32 4.02
C LEU A 103 3.96 19.85 5.33
N THR A 104 3.94 20.71 6.34
CA THR A 104 4.46 20.39 7.67
C THR A 104 3.36 20.48 8.71
N LYS A 105 3.33 19.51 9.63
CA LYS A 105 2.40 19.43 10.75
C LYS A 105 3.18 19.15 12.03
N GLU A 106 3.48 20.22 12.75
CA GLU A 106 4.23 20.19 14.02
C GLU A 106 3.39 20.74 15.17
N MET A 107 3.52 20.10 16.32
CA MET A 107 2.83 20.40 17.56
C MET A 107 3.83 20.44 18.72
N GLU A 108 3.55 21.28 19.70
CA GLU A 108 4.32 21.42 20.92
C GLU A 108 3.41 21.12 22.11
N LYS A 109 3.85 20.21 22.98
CA LYS A 109 3.19 19.93 24.24
C LYS A 109 3.84 20.80 25.32
N ALA A 110 3.09 21.77 25.81
CA ALA A 110 3.52 22.60 26.93
C ALA A 110 3.51 21.80 28.24
N THR A 111 4.29 22.25 29.23
CA THR A 111 4.33 21.66 30.58
C THR A 111 2.95 21.58 31.26
N SER A 112 2.02 22.47 30.88
CA SER A 112 0.62 22.46 31.33
C SER A 112 -0.22 21.31 30.75
N GLY A 113 0.35 20.49 29.87
CA GLY A 113 -0.34 19.41 29.15
C GLY A 113 -1.15 19.88 27.95
N ARG A 114 -1.21 21.19 27.68
CA ARG A 114 -1.82 21.76 26.46
C ARG A 114 -0.96 21.46 25.24
N VAL A 115 -1.63 21.12 24.15
CA VAL A 115 -1.03 20.88 22.84
C VAL A 115 -1.33 22.07 21.95
N ASN A 116 -0.29 22.72 21.42
CA ASN A 116 -0.40 23.86 20.52
C ASN A 116 0.29 23.55 19.19
N ALA A 117 -0.27 24.00 18.08
CA ALA A 117 0.39 23.91 16.78
C ALA A 117 1.56 24.91 16.70
N VAL A 118 2.73 24.43 16.27
CA VAL A 118 3.92 25.26 16.07
C VAL A 118 3.80 25.96 14.71
N ASN A 119 4.01 27.28 14.62
CA ASN A 119 3.90 28.02 13.35
C ASN A 119 2.57 27.76 12.60
N ALA A 120 1.45 27.72 13.34
CA ALA A 120 0.14 27.34 12.79
C ALA A 120 -0.27 28.13 11.52
N SER A 121 0.09 29.41 11.45
CA SER A 121 -0.15 30.26 10.27
C SER A 121 0.60 29.74 9.03
N GLN A 122 1.87 29.35 9.19
CA GLN A 122 2.69 28.81 8.11
C GLN A 122 2.16 27.45 7.63
N GLN A 123 1.83 26.53 8.56
CA GLN A 123 1.25 25.22 8.21
C GLN A 123 -0.07 25.37 7.45
N SER A 124 -0.92 26.30 7.89
CA SER A 124 -2.19 26.61 7.22
C SER A 124 -1.99 27.20 5.83
N LYS A 125 -0.97 28.07 5.67
CA LYS A 125 -0.61 28.67 4.39
C LYS A 125 -0.08 27.62 3.41
N GLN A 126 0.84 26.74 3.83
CA GLN A 126 1.34 25.63 3.02
C GLN A 126 0.22 24.78 2.40
N ALA A 127 -0.76 24.38 3.22
CA ALA A 127 -1.93 23.63 2.74
C ALA A 127 -2.87 24.46 1.87
N ALA A 128 -2.93 25.79 2.08
CA ALA A 128 -3.71 26.71 1.25
C ALA A 128 -3.10 26.86 -0.14
N ASP A 129 -1.81 27.10 -0.21
CA ASP A 129 -1.07 27.35 -1.44
C ASP A 129 -1.16 26.12 -2.36
N LEU A 130 -0.94 24.91 -1.81
CA LEU A 130 -1.11 23.67 -2.57
C LEU A 130 -2.57 23.44 -3.01
N ALA A 131 -3.55 23.70 -2.14
CA ALA A 131 -4.96 23.52 -2.49
C ALA A 131 -5.40 24.50 -3.58
N GLN A 132 -4.92 25.75 -3.52
CA GLN A 132 -5.20 26.76 -4.52
C GLN A 132 -4.54 26.39 -5.85
N PHE A 133 -3.25 26.05 -5.86
CA PHE A 133 -2.56 25.54 -7.04
C PHE A 133 -3.33 24.37 -7.67
N PHE A 134 -3.72 23.38 -6.85
CA PHE A 134 -4.43 22.21 -7.32
C PHE A 134 -5.81 22.54 -7.90
N ASN A 135 -6.56 23.45 -7.27
CA ASN A 135 -7.84 23.89 -7.81
C ASN A 135 -7.67 24.61 -9.15
N ASP A 136 -6.75 25.57 -9.21
CA ASP A 136 -6.51 26.40 -10.39
C ASP A 136 -6.03 25.55 -11.58
N HIS A 137 -5.22 24.52 -11.34
CA HIS A 137 -4.67 23.67 -12.40
C HIS A 137 -5.55 22.46 -12.76
N TYR A 138 -6.36 21.92 -11.85
CA TYR A 138 -7.05 20.65 -12.13
C TYR A 138 -8.57 20.70 -12.00
N LEU A 139 -9.12 21.70 -11.30
CA LEU A 139 -10.54 21.74 -10.95
C LEU A 139 -11.25 23.04 -11.35
N ALA A 140 -10.55 24.02 -11.93
CA ALA A 140 -11.12 25.31 -12.34
C ALA A 140 -12.27 25.13 -13.37
N ASP A 141 -12.17 24.12 -14.22
CA ASP A 141 -13.17 23.81 -15.25
C ASP A 141 -14.27 22.83 -14.79
N ASP A 142 -14.16 22.26 -13.58
CA ASP A 142 -15.00 21.15 -13.10
C ASP A 142 -16.43 21.59 -12.73
N ASP A 143 -16.64 22.90 -12.55
CA ASP A 143 -17.93 23.47 -12.09
C ASP A 143 -18.88 23.88 -13.25
N THR A 144 -18.53 23.71 -14.54
CA THR A 144 -19.35 24.29 -15.66
C THR A 144 -19.61 23.48 -16.93
N VAL A 145 -19.39 22.15 -17.02
CA VAL A 145 -19.70 21.47 -18.30
C VAL A 145 -20.47 20.16 -18.16
N ALA A 146 -21.80 20.26 -18.29
CA ALA A 146 -22.60 19.22 -18.93
C ALA A 146 -22.57 19.48 -20.45
N GLY A 147 -21.75 18.74 -21.19
CA GLY A 147 -21.52 18.92 -22.63
C GLY A 147 -20.15 18.39 -23.09
N ASP A 148 -19.92 18.41 -24.42
CA ASP A 148 -18.71 17.88 -25.10
C ASP A 148 -17.37 18.57 -24.73
N ASP A 149 -17.40 19.66 -23.95
CA ASP A 149 -16.19 20.37 -23.50
C ASP A 149 -15.64 19.75 -22.20
N CYS A 150 -15.07 18.57 -22.33
CA CYS A 150 -14.46 17.92 -21.18
C CYS A 150 -13.23 18.68 -20.65
N PRO A 151 -13.08 18.84 -19.32
CA PRO A 151 -11.86 19.41 -18.74
C PRO A 151 -10.64 18.57 -19.15
N LYS A 152 -9.80 19.12 -20.03
CA LYS A 152 -8.67 18.41 -20.67
C LYS A 152 -7.55 18.06 -19.71
N GLN A 153 -7.57 18.59 -18.48
CA GLN A 153 -6.45 18.48 -17.56
C GLN A 153 -6.60 17.28 -16.64
N ASN A 154 -5.65 16.35 -16.71
CA ASN A 154 -5.59 15.15 -15.90
C ASN A 154 -5.30 15.50 -14.44
N MET A 155 -6.11 15.03 -13.50
CA MET A 155 -5.92 15.29 -12.07
C MET A 155 -5.19 14.14 -11.38
N PRO A 156 -4.12 14.43 -10.62
CA PRO A 156 -3.46 13.40 -9.84
C PRO A 156 -4.32 12.96 -8.65
N VAL A 157 -4.25 11.66 -8.32
CA VAL A 157 -4.94 11.09 -7.16
C VAL A 157 -4.00 11.00 -5.95
N PHE A 158 -4.57 11.10 -4.75
CA PHE A 158 -3.89 10.76 -3.50
C PHE A 158 -4.79 9.77 -2.77
N LEU A 159 -4.32 8.54 -2.54
CA LEU A 159 -5.15 7.47 -1.94
C LEU A 159 -4.38 6.77 -0.81
N ASN A 160 -5.11 6.36 0.21
CA ASN A 160 -4.59 5.58 1.33
C ASN A 160 -5.47 4.35 1.55
N TYR A 161 -4.83 3.19 1.61
CA TYR A 161 -5.46 1.92 1.92
C TYR A 161 -4.80 1.34 3.18
N GLY A 162 -5.52 1.34 4.30
CA GLY A 162 -5.08 0.65 5.53
C GLY A 162 -5.38 -0.85 5.50
N THR A 163 -5.23 -1.54 6.62
CA THR A 163 -5.44 -3.00 6.72
C THR A 163 -6.91 -3.44 6.70
N ASN A 164 -7.86 -2.56 6.99
CA ASN A 164 -9.28 -2.90 7.00
C ASN A 164 -9.89 -2.88 5.59
N ARG A 165 -9.61 -3.93 4.81
CA ARG A 165 -10.02 -4.06 3.40
C ARG A 165 -11.02 -5.20 3.12
N LEU A 166 -11.46 -5.91 4.15
CA LEU A 166 -12.36 -7.05 3.97
C LEU A 166 -13.69 -6.61 3.34
N VAL A 167 -14.03 -7.24 2.22
CA VAL A 167 -15.32 -7.07 1.55
C VAL A 167 -16.33 -8.02 2.20
N LEU A 168 -16.96 -7.53 3.28
CA LEU A 168 -17.88 -8.32 4.10
C LEU A 168 -19.27 -8.49 3.47
N ASP A 169 -19.77 -7.47 2.75
CA ASP A 169 -21.09 -7.50 2.13
C ASP A 169 -21.11 -6.64 0.86
N VAL A 170 -21.91 -7.04 -0.13
CA VAL A 170 -22.18 -6.29 -1.36
C VAL A 170 -23.59 -5.69 -1.22
N PRO A 171 -23.73 -4.49 -0.66
CA PRO A 171 -25.05 -3.96 -0.33
C PRO A 171 -25.88 -3.67 -1.58
N LEU A 172 -27.03 -4.33 -1.68
CA LEU A 172 -27.95 -4.26 -2.81
C LEU A 172 -28.85 -3.01 -2.81
N ARG A 173 -28.91 -2.25 -1.71
CA ARG A 173 -29.82 -1.10 -1.54
C ARG A 173 -29.06 0.22 -1.44
N ILE A 174 -29.17 1.02 -2.49
CA ILE A 174 -28.66 2.39 -2.56
C ILE A 174 -29.69 3.34 -1.94
N ARG A 175 -29.36 3.95 -0.79
CA ARG A 175 -30.30 4.86 -0.08
C ARG A 175 -30.16 6.33 -0.50
N LYS A 176 -29.04 6.72 -1.13
CA LYS A 176 -28.76 8.08 -1.63
C LYS A 176 -28.05 8.00 -2.98
N LYS A 177 -28.43 8.86 -3.95
CA LYS A 177 -27.69 8.96 -5.22
C LYS A 177 -26.35 9.64 -4.96
N HIS A 178 -25.25 8.94 -5.20
CA HIS A 178 -23.92 9.53 -5.22
C HIS A 178 -23.68 10.23 -6.57
N SER A 179 -23.15 11.46 -6.52
CA SER A 179 -22.64 12.15 -7.71
C SER A 179 -21.15 11.82 -7.88
N PHE A 180 -20.79 11.30 -9.04
CA PHE A 180 -19.41 10.97 -9.36
C PHE A 180 -18.81 12.09 -10.20
N SER A 181 -18.24 13.10 -9.54
CA SER A 181 -17.44 14.14 -10.19
C SER A 181 -15.95 13.84 -10.02
N LYS A 182 -15.11 14.67 -10.65
CA LYS A 182 -13.65 14.58 -10.53
C LYS A 182 -13.21 14.75 -9.07
N ARG A 183 -13.79 15.71 -8.33
CA ARG A 183 -13.57 15.87 -6.87
C ARG A 183 -13.95 14.63 -6.04
N THR A 184 -14.93 13.83 -6.50
CA THR A 184 -15.32 12.57 -5.83
C THR A 184 -14.19 11.54 -5.87
N ALA A 185 -13.21 11.66 -6.77
CA ALA A 185 -12.01 10.81 -6.75
C ALA A 185 -11.23 10.97 -5.43
N LEU A 186 -11.28 12.13 -4.77
CA LEU A 186 -10.63 12.38 -3.47
C LEU A 186 -11.55 12.11 -2.26
N GLU A 187 -12.81 11.68 -2.45
CA GLU A 187 -13.75 11.43 -1.35
C GLU A 187 -13.22 10.32 -0.43
N ARG A 188 -13.05 10.60 0.87
CA ARG A 188 -12.56 9.62 1.86
C ARG A 188 -11.22 8.97 1.48
N ALA A 189 -10.42 9.66 0.67
CA ALA A 189 -9.13 9.22 0.16
C ALA A 189 -8.12 8.85 1.25
N LEU A 190 -8.22 9.45 2.44
CA LEU A 190 -7.32 9.19 3.56
C LEU A 190 -7.83 8.13 4.54
N GLU A 191 -9.03 7.59 4.34
CA GLU A 191 -9.59 6.60 5.26
C GLU A 191 -8.96 5.22 5.10
N ASN A 192 -8.76 4.51 6.22
CA ASN A 192 -8.16 3.17 6.23
C ASN A 192 -9.13 2.05 5.83
N ARG A 193 -10.19 2.35 5.08
CA ARG A 193 -11.25 1.40 4.72
C ARG A 193 -11.56 1.45 3.24
N LEU A 194 -11.76 0.28 2.65
CA LEU A 194 -12.22 0.15 1.28
C LEU A 194 -13.75 0.24 1.23
N ASP A 195 -14.28 1.17 0.45
CA ASP A 195 -15.73 1.34 0.26
C ASP A 195 -16.21 0.58 -0.98
N PHE A 196 -16.36 -0.75 -0.84
CA PHE A 196 -16.80 -1.61 -1.94
C PHE A 196 -18.22 -1.27 -2.43
N ARG A 197 -19.04 -0.67 -1.57
CA ARG A 197 -20.37 -0.21 -1.94
C ARG A 197 -20.28 0.88 -3.00
N THR A 198 -19.54 1.94 -2.73
CA THR A 198 -19.40 3.06 -3.68
C THR A 198 -18.74 2.59 -4.98
N PHE A 199 -17.80 1.63 -4.90
CA PHE A 199 -17.25 0.95 -6.07
C PHE A 199 -18.35 0.24 -6.90
N PHE A 200 -19.18 -0.60 -6.27
CA PHE A 200 -20.28 -1.30 -6.95
C PHE A 200 -21.29 -0.34 -7.57
N GLU A 201 -21.67 0.72 -6.84
CA GLU A 201 -22.61 1.73 -7.32
C GLU A 201 -22.07 2.47 -8.56
N TRP A 202 -20.78 2.87 -8.53
CA TRP A 202 -20.11 3.48 -9.68
C TRP A 202 -20.04 2.53 -10.87
N PHE A 203 -19.58 1.30 -10.65
CA PHE A 203 -19.39 0.31 -11.72
C PHE A 203 -20.70 0.06 -12.48
N ARG A 204 -21.80 -0.11 -11.75
CA ARG A 204 -23.14 -0.29 -12.33
C ARG A 204 -23.57 0.94 -13.15
N ASN A 205 -23.40 2.14 -12.62
CA ASN A 205 -23.79 3.36 -13.33
C ASN A 205 -22.96 3.55 -14.60
N GLN A 206 -21.67 3.19 -14.58
CA GLN A 206 -20.81 3.25 -15.74
C GLN A 206 -21.14 2.17 -16.79
N GLU A 207 -21.55 0.96 -16.37
CA GLU A 207 -22.10 -0.05 -17.27
C GLU A 207 -23.38 0.45 -17.97
N ASP A 208 -24.25 1.12 -17.23
CA ASP A 208 -25.47 1.70 -17.80
C ASP A 208 -25.13 2.77 -18.84
N PHE A 209 -24.17 3.64 -18.54
CA PHE A 209 -23.64 4.64 -19.47
C PHE A 209 -23.00 4.00 -20.71
N GLU A 210 -22.17 2.97 -20.55
CA GLU A 210 -21.59 2.23 -21.69
C GLU A 210 -22.69 1.67 -22.61
N ASN A 211 -23.74 1.08 -22.04
CA ASN A 211 -24.86 0.54 -22.81
C ASN A 211 -25.68 1.63 -23.54
N GLU A 212 -25.86 2.79 -22.92
CA GLU A 212 -26.46 3.96 -23.56
C GLU A 212 -25.61 4.43 -24.75
N GLN A 213 -24.29 4.53 -24.56
CA GLN A 213 -23.36 4.92 -25.63
C GLN A 213 -23.31 3.91 -26.79
N LYS A 214 -23.37 2.59 -26.51
CA LYS A 214 -23.51 1.55 -27.55
C LYS A 214 -24.73 1.80 -28.43
N SER A 215 -25.87 2.12 -27.79
CA SER A 215 -27.12 2.40 -28.49
C SER A 215 -27.04 3.68 -29.33
N ILE A 216 -26.51 4.77 -28.76
CA ILE A 216 -26.37 6.07 -29.45
C ILE A 216 -25.42 5.96 -30.65
N LYS A 217 -24.24 5.35 -30.46
CA LYS A 217 -23.22 5.19 -31.49
C LYS A 217 -23.56 4.08 -32.51
N ARG A 218 -24.54 3.23 -32.21
CA ARG A 218 -24.86 1.99 -32.95
C ARG A 218 -23.66 1.07 -33.10
N ASP A 219 -22.82 1.02 -32.06
CA ASP A 219 -21.62 0.21 -31.98
C ASP A 219 -21.76 -0.71 -30.77
N TRP A 220 -22.05 -1.99 -31.00
CA TRP A 220 -22.25 -2.97 -29.94
C TRP A 220 -20.93 -3.42 -29.29
N ASP A 221 -19.81 -3.19 -29.96
CA ASP A 221 -18.46 -3.54 -29.51
C ASP A 221 -17.81 -2.41 -28.71
N TYR A 222 -18.45 -1.23 -28.64
CA TYR A 222 -17.97 -0.10 -27.84
C TYR A 222 -17.74 -0.50 -26.38
N ARG A 223 -16.55 -0.19 -25.85
CA ARG A 223 -16.21 -0.30 -24.44
C ARG A 223 -15.89 1.08 -23.90
N ASP A 224 -16.49 1.43 -22.77
CA ASP A 224 -16.20 2.70 -22.13
C ASP A 224 -14.78 2.69 -21.54
N PRO A 225 -13.91 3.67 -21.87
CA PRO A 225 -12.51 3.65 -21.41
C PRO A 225 -12.35 3.63 -19.88
N ALA A 226 -13.20 4.36 -19.16
CA ALA A 226 -13.16 4.40 -17.70
C ALA A 226 -13.58 3.06 -17.09
N LEU A 227 -14.64 2.45 -17.62
CA LEU A 227 -15.09 1.14 -17.17
C LEU A 227 -14.11 0.02 -17.52
N GLU A 228 -13.56 0.06 -18.73
CA GLU A 228 -12.59 -0.92 -19.21
C GLU A 228 -11.30 -0.89 -18.38
N CYS A 229 -10.85 0.30 -17.99
CA CYS A 229 -9.77 0.47 -17.03
C CYS A 229 -10.06 -0.30 -15.72
N VAL A 230 -11.26 -0.11 -15.17
CA VAL A 230 -11.65 -0.79 -13.93
C VAL A 230 -11.79 -2.30 -14.10
N ARG A 231 -12.37 -2.78 -15.20
CA ARG A 231 -12.45 -4.22 -15.52
C ARG A 231 -11.06 -4.85 -15.56
N LYS A 232 -10.13 -4.26 -16.33
CA LYS A 232 -8.75 -4.74 -16.45
C LYS A 232 -8.04 -4.79 -15.10
N ALA A 233 -8.15 -3.74 -14.29
CA ALA A 233 -7.51 -3.72 -12.98
C ALA A 233 -8.11 -4.76 -12.02
N SER A 234 -9.44 -4.84 -11.94
CA SER A 234 -10.17 -5.79 -11.10
C SER A 234 -9.87 -7.25 -11.42
N LEU A 235 -9.60 -7.58 -12.68
CA LEU A 235 -9.35 -8.95 -13.14
C LEU A 235 -7.86 -9.32 -13.22
N SER A 236 -6.95 -8.34 -13.17
CA SER A 236 -5.51 -8.52 -13.43
C SER A 236 -4.80 -9.59 -12.57
N MET A 237 -5.33 -9.89 -11.39
CA MET A 237 -4.77 -10.90 -10.48
C MET A 237 -5.60 -12.19 -10.46
N LEU A 238 -6.84 -12.16 -10.96
CA LEU A 238 -7.73 -13.31 -10.95
C LEU A 238 -7.42 -14.19 -12.15
N ASP A 239 -6.58 -15.21 -11.94
CA ASP A 239 -6.27 -16.20 -12.96
C ASP A 239 -7.60 -16.79 -13.53
N ASP A 240 -7.67 -16.95 -14.85
CA ASP A 240 -8.83 -17.45 -15.61
C ASP A 240 -10.10 -16.57 -15.59
N ALA A 241 -10.03 -15.32 -15.11
CA ALA A 241 -11.15 -14.40 -15.16
C ALA A 241 -11.19 -13.58 -16.45
N GLU A 242 -12.30 -13.69 -17.17
CA GLU A 242 -12.46 -13.10 -18.51
C GLU A 242 -13.23 -11.78 -18.47
N GLU A 243 -14.21 -11.66 -17.56
CA GLU A 243 -15.11 -10.51 -17.54
C GLU A 243 -15.68 -10.28 -16.14
N ILE A 244 -15.98 -9.02 -15.82
CA ILE A 244 -16.69 -8.61 -14.61
C ILE A 244 -17.83 -7.68 -14.97
N LYS A 245 -19.02 -7.96 -14.43
CA LYS A 245 -20.24 -7.22 -14.77
C LYS A 245 -21.28 -7.23 -13.67
N VAL A 246 -22.29 -6.38 -13.78
CA VAL A 246 -23.43 -6.33 -12.87
C VAL A 246 -24.65 -7.01 -13.49
N ARG A 247 -25.26 -7.94 -12.75
CA ARG A 247 -26.59 -8.47 -13.02
C ARG A 247 -27.64 -7.62 -12.32
N ARG A 248 -28.77 -7.38 -12.96
CA ARG A 248 -29.90 -6.62 -12.39
C ARG A 248 -30.95 -7.50 -11.71
N ASN A 249 -31.08 -8.77 -12.10
CA ASN A 249 -32.08 -9.69 -11.57
C ASN A 249 -31.49 -11.08 -11.22
N PRO A 250 -31.22 -11.36 -9.94
CA PRO A 250 -31.15 -10.40 -8.83
C PRO A 250 -29.96 -9.43 -9.01
N LEU A 251 -30.00 -8.29 -8.34
CA LEU A 251 -28.91 -7.32 -8.37
C LEU A 251 -27.66 -7.94 -7.74
N ARG A 252 -26.54 -8.03 -8.46
CA ARG A 252 -25.26 -8.59 -7.96
C ARG A 252 -24.12 -8.32 -8.93
N MET A 253 -22.89 -8.27 -8.41
CA MET A 253 -21.68 -8.28 -9.23
C MET A 253 -21.23 -9.72 -9.48
N VAL A 254 -20.82 -10.01 -10.71
CA VAL A 254 -20.40 -11.35 -11.13
C VAL A 254 -19.11 -11.29 -11.94
N VAL A 255 -18.31 -12.33 -11.79
CA VAL A 255 -17.10 -12.58 -12.57
C VAL A 255 -17.35 -13.82 -13.44
N ILE A 256 -16.98 -13.74 -14.71
CA ILE A 256 -17.03 -14.88 -15.63
C ILE A 256 -15.66 -15.54 -15.67
N ARG A 257 -15.61 -16.85 -15.43
CA ARG A 257 -14.41 -17.67 -15.58
C ARG A 257 -14.76 -18.99 -16.25
N ASN A 258 -14.06 -19.37 -17.31
CA ASN A 258 -14.30 -20.63 -18.03
C ASN A 258 -15.78 -20.79 -18.42
N ASP A 259 -16.37 -19.76 -19.03
CA ASP A 259 -17.79 -19.67 -19.40
C ASP A 259 -18.81 -19.78 -18.24
N LYS A 260 -18.36 -19.78 -16.98
CA LYS A 260 -19.21 -19.87 -15.79
C LYS A 260 -19.28 -18.55 -15.05
N GLU A 261 -20.49 -18.19 -14.63
CA GLU A 261 -20.75 -16.99 -13.86
C GLU A 261 -20.65 -17.28 -12.35
N TYR A 262 -19.71 -16.60 -11.70
CA TYR A 262 -19.52 -16.65 -10.25
C TYR A 262 -19.92 -15.31 -9.65
N ARG A 263 -20.65 -15.34 -8.54
CA ARG A 263 -20.95 -14.10 -7.80
C ARG A 263 -19.69 -13.66 -7.07
N VAL A 264 -19.47 -12.35 -6.96
CA VAL A 264 -18.30 -11.83 -6.24
C VAL A 264 -18.27 -12.33 -4.78
N ASP A 265 -19.41 -12.52 -4.13
CA ASP A 265 -19.49 -13.08 -2.78
C ASP A 265 -19.06 -14.55 -2.66
N GLN A 266 -19.01 -15.29 -3.79
CA GLN A 266 -18.53 -16.68 -3.85
C GLN A 266 -17.03 -16.79 -4.07
N LEU A 267 -16.33 -15.67 -4.34
CA LEU A 267 -14.88 -15.65 -4.45
C LEU A 267 -14.25 -15.75 -3.06
N SER A 268 -13.00 -16.23 -3.02
CA SER A 268 -12.21 -16.23 -1.79
C SER A 268 -11.99 -14.81 -1.27
N ASP A 269 -11.76 -14.66 0.04
CA ASP A 269 -11.52 -13.34 0.62
C ASP A 269 -10.29 -12.65 0.02
N GLY A 270 -9.25 -13.41 -0.32
CA GLY A 270 -8.07 -12.89 -1.02
C GLY A 270 -8.38 -12.33 -2.41
N GLU A 271 -9.20 -13.04 -3.19
CA GLU A 271 -9.68 -12.57 -4.50
C GLU A 271 -10.53 -11.32 -4.36
N LYS A 272 -11.50 -11.30 -3.43
CA LYS A 272 -12.37 -10.13 -3.19
C LYS A 272 -11.57 -8.90 -2.79
N CYS A 273 -10.65 -9.04 -1.83
CA CYS A 273 -9.80 -7.93 -1.36
C CYS A 273 -8.90 -7.39 -2.49
N THR A 274 -8.29 -8.27 -3.29
CA THR A 274 -7.39 -7.87 -4.38
C THR A 274 -8.16 -7.20 -5.52
N LEU A 275 -9.29 -7.79 -5.94
CA LEU A 275 -10.20 -7.22 -6.94
C LEU A 275 -10.68 -5.83 -6.52
N ALA A 276 -11.10 -5.70 -5.27
CA ALA A 276 -11.59 -4.46 -4.72
C ALA A 276 -10.50 -3.38 -4.65
N LEU A 277 -9.29 -3.73 -4.21
CA LEU A 277 -8.17 -2.80 -4.11
C LEU A 277 -7.78 -2.25 -5.48
N LEU A 278 -7.51 -3.13 -6.45
CA LEU A 278 -7.08 -2.72 -7.79
C LEU A 278 -8.21 -2.02 -8.55
N GLY A 279 -9.44 -2.53 -8.41
CA GLY A 279 -10.63 -1.92 -8.99
C GLY A 279 -10.92 -0.52 -8.43
N ASP A 280 -10.79 -0.32 -7.12
CA ASP A 280 -11.00 1.01 -6.53
C ASP A 280 -9.92 2.01 -6.93
N ILE A 281 -8.63 1.60 -6.98
CA ILE A 281 -7.56 2.47 -7.50
C ILE A 281 -7.88 2.89 -8.94
N ALA A 282 -8.19 1.92 -9.82
CA ALA A 282 -8.55 2.21 -11.20
C ALA A 282 -9.77 3.12 -11.32
N ARG A 283 -10.80 2.91 -10.49
CA ARG A 283 -12.00 3.74 -10.45
C ARG A 283 -11.66 5.17 -10.08
N ARG A 284 -10.86 5.37 -9.02
CA ARG A 284 -10.43 6.68 -8.53
C ARG A 284 -9.64 7.43 -9.59
N VAL A 285 -8.73 6.74 -10.26
CA VAL A 285 -7.93 7.27 -11.35
C VAL A 285 -8.81 7.62 -12.56
N ALA A 286 -9.76 6.76 -12.93
CA ALA A 286 -10.69 7.01 -14.02
C ALA A 286 -11.59 8.22 -13.75
N MET A 287 -12.11 8.36 -12.54
CA MET A 287 -12.89 9.53 -12.13
C MET A 287 -12.06 10.82 -12.15
N ALA A 288 -10.78 10.75 -11.80
CA ALA A 288 -9.88 11.90 -11.83
C ALA A 288 -9.45 12.30 -13.25
N ASN A 289 -9.58 11.38 -14.23
CA ASN A 289 -9.09 11.53 -15.60
C ASN A 289 -10.15 11.09 -16.63
N PRO A 290 -11.36 11.70 -16.62
CA PRO A 290 -12.51 11.19 -17.37
C PRO A 290 -12.34 11.21 -18.90
N CYS A 291 -11.45 12.05 -19.43
CA CYS A 291 -11.26 12.23 -20.88
C CYS A 291 -9.91 11.77 -21.39
N ARG A 292 -9.19 11.02 -20.56
CA ARG A 292 -7.98 10.34 -20.99
C ARG A 292 -8.38 9.07 -21.74
N GLU A 293 -7.76 8.85 -22.90
CA GLU A 293 -7.98 7.62 -23.68
C GLU A 293 -7.66 6.37 -22.85
N ASN A 294 -6.55 6.43 -22.11
CA ASN A 294 -6.18 5.41 -21.13
C ASN A 294 -6.09 6.02 -19.72
N PRO A 295 -7.17 5.94 -18.92
CA PRO A 295 -7.15 6.52 -17.58
C PRO A 295 -6.07 5.94 -16.67
N MET A 296 -5.64 4.69 -16.88
CA MET A 296 -4.58 4.03 -16.09
C MET A 296 -3.23 4.77 -16.05
N GLU A 297 -2.97 5.62 -17.04
CA GLU A 297 -1.78 6.46 -17.08
C GLU A 297 -1.91 7.74 -16.22
N GLY A 298 -3.02 7.90 -15.50
CA GLY A 298 -3.18 8.95 -14.52
C GLY A 298 -2.07 8.93 -13.46
N GLU A 299 -1.77 10.10 -12.93
CA GLU A 299 -0.71 10.25 -11.93
C GLU A 299 -1.28 10.19 -10.52
N GLY A 300 -0.40 9.95 -9.54
CA GLY A 300 -0.82 10.05 -8.15
C GLY A 300 0.15 9.41 -7.17
N ILE A 301 -0.25 9.46 -5.91
CA ILE A 301 0.42 8.80 -4.79
C ILE A 301 -0.60 7.85 -4.14
N VAL A 302 -0.21 6.59 -3.99
CA VAL A 302 -1.05 5.56 -3.35
C VAL A 302 -0.28 4.91 -2.22
N LEU A 303 -0.84 5.00 -1.02
CA LEU A 303 -0.31 4.40 0.21
C LEU A 303 -1.05 3.08 0.45
N ILE A 304 -0.32 1.98 0.65
CA ILE A 304 -0.90 0.65 0.88
C ILE A 304 -0.21 -0.01 2.06
N ASP A 305 -0.92 -0.12 3.19
CA ASP A 305 -0.41 -0.79 4.40
C ASP A 305 -0.67 -2.30 4.34
N GLU A 306 0.33 -3.15 4.53
CA GLU A 306 0.23 -4.61 4.39
C GLU A 306 -0.35 -4.98 3.01
N LEU A 307 0.43 -4.74 1.96
CA LEU A 307 0.02 -5.07 0.59
C LEU A 307 -0.30 -6.57 0.43
N ASP A 308 0.40 -7.43 1.16
CA ASP A 308 0.23 -8.89 1.16
C ASP A 308 -1.02 -9.40 1.89
N LEU A 309 -1.76 -8.53 2.58
CA LEU A 309 -2.88 -8.93 3.43
C LEU A 309 -3.95 -9.70 2.64
N HIS A 310 -4.26 -10.92 3.11
CA HIS A 310 -5.19 -11.89 2.50
C HIS A 310 -4.80 -12.41 1.10
N MET A 311 -3.64 -12.05 0.55
CA MET A 311 -3.19 -12.54 -0.77
C MET A 311 -2.55 -13.93 -0.69
N HIS A 312 -2.78 -14.76 -1.70
CA HIS A 312 -2.06 -16.02 -1.89
C HIS A 312 -0.57 -15.77 -2.21
N PRO A 313 0.40 -16.60 -1.75
CA PRO A 313 1.82 -16.38 -2.02
C PRO A 313 2.20 -16.21 -3.50
N ALA A 314 1.54 -16.93 -4.39
CA ALA A 314 1.77 -16.79 -5.84
C ALA A 314 1.41 -15.38 -6.36
N TRP A 315 0.41 -14.73 -5.76
CA TRP A 315 0.01 -13.37 -6.08
C TRP A 315 0.92 -12.33 -5.45
N GLN A 316 1.43 -12.59 -4.24
CA GLN A 316 2.44 -11.77 -3.59
C GLN A 316 3.69 -11.61 -4.48
N ARG A 317 4.10 -12.66 -5.22
CA ARG A 317 5.22 -12.54 -6.17
C ARG A 317 4.91 -11.68 -7.41
N LYS A 318 3.65 -11.52 -7.80
CA LYS A 318 3.27 -10.82 -9.04
C LYS A 318 2.82 -9.38 -8.81
N ILE A 319 2.31 -9.06 -7.62
CA ILE A 319 1.55 -7.83 -7.35
C ILE A 319 2.31 -6.53 -7.67
N LEU A 320 3.61 -6.44 -7.35
CA LEU A 320 4.40 -5.24 -7.65
C LEU A 320 4.52 -5.00 -9.16
N SER A 321 4.75 -6.08 -9.92
CA SER A 321 4.82 -6.01 -11.38
C SER A 321 3.46 -5.62 -11.99
N VAL A 322 2.36 -6.09 -11.40
CA VAL A 322 1.00 -5.77 -11.83
C VAL A 322 0.68 -4.30 -11.54
N LEU A 323 0.97 -3.81 -10.34
CA LEU A 323 0.79 -2.39 -9.98
C LEU A 323 1.57 -1.47 -10.93
N ARG A 324 2.82 -1.80 -11.27
CA ARG A 324 3.65 -1.01 -12.19
C ARG A 324 3.09 -1.01 -13.62
N LYS A 325 2.60 -2.15 -14.09
CA LYS A 325 2.03 -2.28 -15.44
C LYS A 325 0.69 -1.56 -15.55
N LEU A 326 -0.18 -1.70 -14.55
CA LEU A 326 -1.49 -1.07 -14.53
C LEU A 326 -1.43 0.43 -14.26
N PHE A 327 -0.50 0.89 -13.42
CA PHE A 327 -0.46 2.28 -12.98
C PHE A 327 0.96 2.85 -13.08
N PRO A 328 1.50 3.02 -14.30
CA PRO A 328 2.91 3.36 -14.51
C PRO A 328 3.32 4.72 -13.92
N ASN A 329 2.37 5.67 -13.83
CA ASN A 329 2.63 7.02 -13.35
C ASN A 329 2.26 7.23 -11.86
N ILE A 330 1.72 6.20 -11.20
CA ILE A 330 1.43 6.24 -9.77
C ILE A 330 2.67 5.89 -8.96
N GLN A 331 2.97 6.70 -7.95
CA GLN A 331 3.96 6.37 -6.95
C GLN A 331 3.31 5.58 -5.81
N PHE A 332 3.82 4.38 -5.55
CA PHE A 332 3.32 3.52 -4.48
C PHE A 332 4.22 3.61 -3.25
N LEU A 333 3.62 3.79 -2.07
CA LEU A 333 4.28 3.66 -0.78
C LEU A 333 3.63 2.49 -0.05
N ILE A 334 4.37 1.39 0.04
CA ILE A 334 3.85 0.09 0.44
C ILE A 334 4.52 -0.35 1.74
N THR A 335 3.76 -0.96 2.64
CA THR A 335 4.35 -1.78 3.71
C THR A 335 4.04 -3.26 3.46
N THR A 336 4.96 -4.14 3.87
CA THR A 336 4.77 -5.58 3.74
C THR A 336 5.54 -6.37 4.80
N HIS A 337 5.02 -7.55 5.12
CA HIS A 337 5.70 -8.59 5.89
C HIS A 337 6.07 -9.81 5.03
N SER A 338 5.71 -9.81 3.74
CA SER A 338 5.85 -10.96 2.87
C SER A 338 7.26 -11.03 2.27
N PRO A 339 8.09 -12.04 2.59
CA PRO A 339 9.36 -12.25 1.91
C PRO A 339 9.17 -12.53 0.41
N GLN A 340 7.97 -13.00 -0.01
CA GLN A 340 7.63 -13.19 -1.42
C GLN A 340 7.49 -11.87 -2.17
N ILE A 341 6.98 -10.81 -1.55
CA ILE A 341 6.98 -9.46 -2.13
C ILE A 341 8.40 -8.90 -2.16
N LEU A 342 9.15 -9.07 -1.08
CA LEU A 342 10.51 -8.51 -0.93
C LEU A 342 11.49 -9.03 -1.99
N GLY A 343 11.41 -10.30 -2.34
CA GLY A 343 12.23 -10.90 -3.40
C GLY A 343 11.98 -10.33 -4.80
N GLU A 344 10.88 -9.60 -5.01
CA GLU A 344 10.46 -9.06 -6.31
C GLU A 344 10.74 -7.55 -6.43
N VAL A 345 11.29 -6.92 -5.39
CA VAL A 345 11.57 -5.48 -5.36
C VAL A 345 12.87 -5.18 -6.12
N ASP A 346 12.75 -4.82 -7.39
CA ASP A 346 13.89 -4.37 -8.21
C ASP A 346 14.31 -2.90 -7.92
N ARG A 347 15.33 -2.40 -8.62
CA ARG A 347 15.90 -1.05 -8.44
C ARG A 347 14.96 0.11 -8.81
N SER A 348 13.80 -0.17 -9.40
CA SER A 348 12.78 0.85 -9.65
C SER A 348 12.08 1.28 -8.36
N TYR A 349 12.20 0.49 -7.29
CA TYR A 349 11.68 0.80 -5.97
C TYR A 349 12.82 1.18 -5.02
N ASN A 350 12.53 2.02 -4.04
CA ASN A 350 13.33 2.05 -2.81
C ASN A 350 12.86 0.91 -1.90
N LEU A 351 13.78 0.28 -1.20
CA LEU A 351 13.48 -0.76 -0.24
C LEU A 351 14.14 -0.41 1.10
N PHE A 352 13.29 -0.17 2.10
CA PHE A 352 13.73 0.23 3.43
C PHE A 352 13.30 -0.78 4.48
N MET A 353 14.29 -1.28 5.21
CA MET A 353 14.09 -2.10 6.39
C MET A 353 13.98 -1.22 7.63
N LEU A 354 12.96 -1.49 8.44
CA LEU A 354 12.76 -0.85 9.74
C LEU A 354 13.09 -1.83 10.86
N GLU A 355 14.07 -1.47 11.68
CA GLU A 355 14.49 -2.22 12.85
C GLU A 355 14.45 -1.32 14.09
N LYS A 356 14.31 -1.93 15.26
CA LYS A 356 14.44 -1.21 16.53
C LYS A 356 15.87 -1.30 17.01
N ASN A 357 16.47 -0.16 17.31
CA ASN A 357 17.77 -0.13 17.98
C ASN A 357 17.67 -0.50 19.47
N ALA A 358 18.81 -0.51 20.16
CA ALA A 358 18.87 -0.85 21.59
C ALA A 358 18.07 0.11 22.49
N THR A 359 17.79 1.34 22.05
CA THR A 359 16.95 2.30 22.77
C THR A 359 15.45 2.13 22.47
N GLY A 360 15.09 1.21 21.58
CA GLY A 360 13.71 0.91 21.18
C GLY A 360 13.16 1.81 20.08
N GLU A 361 14.01 2.63 19.47
CA GLU A 361 13.69 3.60 18.42
C GLU A 361 13.83 2.95 17.04
N SER A 362 12.99 3.40 16.10
CA SER A 362 12.99 2.90 14.73
C SER A 362 14.13 3.50 13.91
N GLU A 363 15.01 2.64 13.39
CA GLU A 363 16.04 2.98 12.42
C GLU A 363 15.66 2.47 11.02
N LEU A 364 16.12 3.19 9.99
CA LEU A 364 15.83 2.90 8.59
C LEU A 364 17.11 2.47 7.87
N HIS A 365 17.07 1.33 7.18
CA HIS A 365 18.21 0.85 6.40
C HIS A 365 17.81 0.54 4.96
N ASP A 366 18.60 1.04 4.01
CA ASP A 366 18.49 0.65 2.60
C ASP A 366 18.91 -0.83 2.43
N ARG A 367 18.14 -1.56 1.61
CA ARG A 367 18.33 -2.98 1.34
C ARG A 367 18.07 -3.30 -0.12
N TYR A 368 18.67 -4.39 -0.59
CA TYR A 368 18.44 -4.91 -1.93
C TYR A 368 18.25 -6.43 -1.88
N LEU A 369 17.02 -6.88 -2.14
CA LEU A 369 16.59 -8.28 -1.97
C LEU A 369 16.12 -8.94 -3.27
N TYR A 370 16.18 -8.25 -4.40
CA TYR A 370 15.71 -8.77 -5.69
C TYR A 370 16.36 -10.12 -6.04
N GLY A 371 15.52 -11.12 -6.32
CA GLY A 371 15.95 -12.46 -6.71
C GLY A 371 16.40 -13.37 -5.56
N LYS A 372 16.40 -12.90 -4.31
CA LYS A 372 16.64 -13.76 -3.14
C LYS A 372 15.44 -14.66 -2.87
N ASP A 373 15.69 -15.88 -2.42
CA ASP A 373 14.63 -16.79 -1.97
C ASP A 373 14.03 -16.36 -0.63
N SER A 374 12.84 -16.87 -0.32
CA SER A 374 12.09 -16.45 0.86
C SER A 374 12.77 -16.84 2.17
N ASP A 375 13.46 -17.99 2.22
CA ASP A 375 14.09 -18.47 3.45
C ASP A 375 15.33 -17.64 3.79
N SER A 376 16.11 -17.29 2.77
CA SER A 376 17.24 -16.35 2.90
C SER A 376 16.80 -14.99 3.43
N ILE A 377 15.67 -14.45 2.92
CA ILE A 377 15.13 -13.16 3.41
C ILE A 377 14.63 -13.29 4.85
N LEU A 378 13.92 -14.38 5.17
CA LEU A 378 13.41 -14.61 6.53
C LEU A 378 14.55 -14.70 7.55
N ARG A 379 15.61 -15.43 7.23
CA ARG A 379 16.78 -15.59 8.11
C ARG A 379 17.60 -14.31 8.23
N ALA A 380 18.00 -13.71 7.11
CA ALA A 380 19.00 -12.64 7.10
C ALA A 380 18.41 -11.25 7.39
N ASP A 381 17.15 -11.00 7.01
CA ASP A 381 16.56 -9.68 7.04
C ASP A 381 15.36 -9.57 8.00
N MET A 382 14.71 -10.69 8.35
CA MET A 382 13.56 -10.68 9.26
C MET A 382 13.83 -11.35 10.62
N ASN A 383 15.02 -11.92 10.83
CA ASN A 383 15.40 -12.66 12.05
C ASN A 383 14.38 -13.74 12.44
N VAL A 384 13.86 -14.48 11.45
CA VAL A 384 12.90 -15.56 11.63
C VAL A 384 13.56 -16.91 11.38
N THR A 385 13.37 -17.86 12.29
CA THR A 385 13.75 -19.26 12.07
C THR A 385 12.82 -19.90 11.05
N VAL A 386 13.38 -20.50 10.00
CA VAL A 386 12.59 -21.10 8.90
C VAL A 386 12.19 -22.55 9.18
N ARG A 387 12.82 -23.19 10.17
CA ARG A 387 12.46 -24.53 10.66
C ARG A 387 11.94 -24.45 12.10
N THR A 388 11.33 -25.55 12.55
CA THR A 388 11.00 -25.71 13.97
C THR A 388 12.27 -25.77 14.80
N SER A 389 12.21 -25.37 16.08
CA SER A 389 13.38 -25.36 16.96
C SER A 389 14.07 -26.72 17.06
N GLU A 390 13.29 -27.81 17.14
CA GLU A 390 13.84 -29.18 17.18
C GLU A 390 14.57 -29.53 15.88
N ALA A 391 14.00 -29.17 14.72
CA ALA A 391 14.65 -29.43 13.45
C ALA A 391 15.95 -28.62 13.31
N GLU A 392 15.93 -27.32 13.63
CA GLU A 392 17.12 -26.47 13.57
C GLU A 392 18.24 -27.01 14.47
N GLU A 393 17.92 -27.43 15.70
CA GLU A 393 18.89 -28.04 16.63
C GLU A 393 19.53 -29.31 16.06
N LEU A 394 18.76 -30.15 15.35
CA LEU A 394 19.31 -31.34 14.69
C LEU A 394 20.30 -30.98 13.57
N PHE A 395 19.97 -29.99 12.73
CA PHE A 395 20.90 -29.51 11.70
C PHE A 395 22.15 -28.87 12.31
N GLU A 396 22.00 -28.05 13.36
CA GLU A 396 23.14 -27.45 14.07
C GLU A 396 24.05 -28.51 14.69
N ARG A 397 23.48 -29.51 15.37
CA ARG A 397 24.23 -30.65 15.93
C ARG A 397 24.97 -31.42 14.84
N PHE A 398 24.33 -31.63 13.68
CA PHE A 398 24.95 -32.31 12.54
C PHE A 398 26.15 -31.51 11.99
N TYR A 399 25.97 -30.22 11.71
CA TYR A 399 27.05 -29.37 11.21
C TYR A 399 28.18 -29.20 12.23
N HIS A 400 27.86 -29.09 13.52
CA HIS A 400 28.87 -29.06 14.58
C HIS A 400 29.66 -30.38 14.69
N ALA A 401 29.01 -31.54 14.51
CA ALA A 401 29.71 -32.82 14.47
C ALA A 401 30.63 -32.95 13.25
N LEU A 402 30.21 -32.43 12.08
CA LEU A 402 31.06 -32.33 10.89
C LEU A 402 32.26 -31.40 11.12
N ASP A 403 32.06 -30.23 11.72
CA ASP A 403 33.14 -29.27 12.01
C ASP A 403 34.16 -29.82 13.02
N GLN A 404 33.75 -30.78 13.85
CA GLN A 404 34.61 -31.49 14.80
C GLN A 404 35.22 -32.78 14.23
N ASP A 405 35.02 -33.07 12.94
CA ASP A 405 35.42 -34.31 12.28
C ASP A 405 34.86 -35.60 12.95
N ASP A 406 33.78 -35.48 13.74
CA ASP A 406 33.10 -36.62 14.36
C ASP A 406 32.04 -37.20 13.41
N TYR A 407 32.53 -37.94 12.42
CA TYR A 407 31.67 -38.52 11.38
C TYR A 407 30.73 -39.62 11.88
N THR A 408 30.97 -40.20 13.06
CA THR A 408 30.09 -41.23 13.65
C THR A 408 28.90 -40.58 14.34
N ALA A 409 29.16 -39.50 15.09
CA ALA A 409 28.09 -38.68 15.66
C ALA A 409 27.25 -38.03 14.55
N ALA A 410 27.89 -37.48 13.51
CA ALA A 410 27.19 -36.91 12.36
C ALA A 410 26.27 -37.92 11.67
N GLU A 411 26.70 -39.18 11.49
CA GLU A 411 25.85 -40.23 10.90
C GLU A 411 24.67 -40.61 11.81
N THR A 412 24.91 -40.71 13.12
CA THR A 412 23.85 -40.99 14.11
C THR A 412 22.78 -39.88 14.10
N ILE A 413 23.23 -38.62 14.04
CA ILE A 413 22.33 -37.46 13.96
C ILE A 413 21.57 -37.48 12.63
N LEU A 414 22.23 -37.85 11.52
CA LEU A 414 21.59 -37.94 10.22
C LEU A 414 20.52 -39.05 10.16
N GLU A 415 20.72 -40.17 10.85
CA GLU A 415 19.69 -41.20 11.05
C GLU A 415 18.52 -40.68 11.90
N GLU A 416 18.81 -39.95 12.98
CA GLU A 416 17.79 -39.29 13.82
C GLU A 416 16.94 -38.31 12.99
N MET A 417 17.59 -37.49 12.16
CA MET A 417 16.94 -36.55 11.25
C MET A 417 16.05 -37.26 10.22
N ASN A 418 16.53 -38.33 9.58
CA ASN A 418 15.73 -39.11 8.63
C ASN A 418 14.49 -39.72 9.29
N SER A 419 14.62 -40.22 10.52
CA SER A 419 13.52 -40.81 11.28
C SER A 419 12.45 -39.78 11.66
N LYS A 420 12.87 -38.58 12.10
CA LYS A 420 11.97 -37.54 12.60
C LYS A 420 11.39 -36.64 11.53
N LEU A 421 12.19 -36.23 10.54
CA LEU A 421 11.83 -35.22 9.54
C LEU A 421 11.38 -35.84 8.21
N GLY A 422 11.68 -37.12 7.98
CA GLY A 422 11.31 -37.82 6.75
C GLY A 422 12.12 -37.36 5.54
N ASP A 423 11.46 -37.25 4.38
CA ASP A 423 12.08 -36.89 3.10
C ASP A 423 12.27 -35.37 2.99
N ASP A 424 13.40 -34.87 3.49
CA ASP A 424 13.80 -33.46 3.43
C ASP A 424 15.00 -33.28 2.48
N PRO A 425 14.92 -32.38 1.47
CA PRO A 425 16.01 -32.14 0.53
C PRO A 425 17.34 -31.72 1.19
N GLU A 426 17.29 -31.08 2.36
CA GLU A 426 18.48 -30.67 3.09
C GLU A 426 19.19 -31.87 3.73
N ILE A 427 18.45 -32.92 4.13
CA ILE A 427 19.06 -34.17 4.63
C ILE A 427 19.86 -34.85 3.51
N VAL A 428 19.39 -34.79 2.26
CA VAL A 428 20.13 -35.32 1.11
C VAL A 428 21.44 -34.56 0.92
N LYS A 429 21.45 -33.23 1.10
CA LYS A 429 22.68 -32.44 1.08
C LYS A 429 23.62 -32.80 2.22
N CYS A 430 23.10 -32.92 3.45
CA CYS A 430 23.86 -33.35 4.61
C CYS A 430 24.53 -34.71 4.39
N ARG A 431 23.81 -35.68 3.82
CA ARG A 431 24.36 -37.00 3.49
C ARG A 431 25.48 -36.89 2.47
N THR A 432 25.24 -36.14 1.39
CA THR A 432 26.24 -35.90 0.35
C THR A 432 27.50 -35.25 0.92
N GLN A 433 27.36 -34.26 1.81
CA GLN A 433 28.49 -33.61 2.48
C GLN A 433 29.25 -34.57 3.40
N LEU A 434 28.55 -35.37 4.21
CA LEU A 434 29.18 -36.37 5.06
C LEU A 434 29.98 -37.38 4.24
N ASP A 435 29.45 -37.83 3.10
CA ASP A 435 30.15 -38.73 2.19
C ASP A 435 31.41 -38.09 1.60
N PHE A 436 31.36 -36.81 1.23
CA PHE A 436 32.54 -36.06 0.76
C PHE A 436 33.58 -35.85 1.86
N SER A 437 33.17 -35.54 3.09
CA SER A 437 34.10 -35.32 4.20
C SER A 437 34.80 -36.61 4.67
N ARG A 438 34.27 -37.78 4.27
CA ARG A 438 34.88 -39.10 4.55
C ARG A 438 35.89 -39.54 3.50
N MET A 439 35.89 -38.93 2.31
CA MET A 439 36.86 -39.20 1.23
C MET A 439 38.16 -38.43 1.46
#